data_AF-A0A945BCV8-F1
#
_entry.id   AF-A0A945BCV8-F1
#
_cell.length_a   1.000
_cell.length_b   1.000
_cell.length_c   1.000
_cell.angle_alpha   90.00
_cell.angle_beta   90.00
_cell.angle_gamma   90.00
#
_symmetry.space_group_name_H-M   'P 1'
#
loop_
_entity.id
_entity.type
_entity.pdbx_description
1 polymer ?
#
loop_
_entity_poly.entity_id
_entity_poly.type
_entity_poly.pdbx_seq_one_letter_code
_entity_poly.pdbx_strand_id
1 'polypeptide(L)'
;MKNLSLMLLILSLSLTTGCSWLGWGDEEQTEEDSAGLTEKDFYERIQPSLNASNWTVAISNLQLLESQFPFGKYAEQGQLELIYAQYKS
;
A
#
# COMPACT_ATOMS: atom_id res chain seq x y z
N MET A 1 25.46 -0.75 41.65
CA MET A 1 24.14 -0.18 41.31
C MET A 1 24.17 0.71 40.07
N LYS A 2 25.19 1.57 39.88
CA LYS A 2 25.32 2.43 38.69
C LYS A 2 25.45 1.66 37.36
N ASN A 3 26.24 0.60 37.38
CA ASN A 3 26.47 -0.36 36.28
C ASN A 3 25.26 -1.27 36.00
N LEU A 4 24.44 -1.58 37.02
CA LEU A 4 23.18 -2.30 36.85
C LEU A 4 22.12 -1.42 36.19
N SER A 5 22.04 -0.14 36.58
CA SER A 5 21.20 0.87 35.92
C SER A 5 21.64 1.10 34.47
N LEU A 6 22.95 1.05 34.19
CA LEU A 6 23.49 1.21 32.83
C LEU A 6 23.19 0.00 31.93
N MET A 7 23.24 -1.23 32.48
CA MET A 7 22.78 -2.42 31.75
C MET A 7 21.28 -2.40 31.46
N LEU A 8 20.47 -1.92 32.40
CA LEU A 8 19.00 -1.85 32.24
C LEU A 8 18.59 -0.81 31.19
N LEU A 9 19.35 0.29 31.07
CA LEU A 9 19.14 1.33 30.07
C LEU A 9 19.54 0.88 28.65
N ILE A 10 20.59 0.06 28.52
CA ILE A 10 20.99 -0.52 27.22
C ILE A 10 19.96 -1.56 26.75
N LEU A 11 19.41 -2.35 27.69
CA LEU A 11 18.37 -3.34 27.38
C LEU A 11 17.04 -2.69 26.96
N SER A 12 16.67 -1.52 27.50
CA SER A 12 15.45 -0.84 27.06
C SER A 12 15.57 -0.20 25.67
N LEU A 13 16.79 0.18 25.25
CA LEU A 13 17.04 0.76 23.93
C LEU A 13 16.96 -0.26 22.78
N SER A 14 17.25 -1.54 23.04
CA SER A 14 17.15 -2.58 22.01
C SER A 14 15.71 -3.01 21.71
N LEU A 15 14.74 -2.72 22.57
CA LEU A 15 13.32 -2.98 22.28
C LEU A 15 12.66 -1.89 21.41
N THR A 16 13.32 -0.74 21.21
CA THR A 16 12.80 0.34 20.36
C THR A 16 13.19 0.24 18.89
N THR A 17 13.87 -0.83 18.46
CA THR A 17 14.05 -1.11 17.02
C THR A 17 12.73 -1.58 16.44
N GLY A 18 11.93 -0.64 15.94
CA GLY A 18 10.70 -0.93 15.21
C GLY A 18 10.99 -1.75 13.96
N CYS A 19 10.06 -2.64 13.61
CA CYS A 19 10.11 -3.52 12.44
C CYS A 19 9.95 -2.78 11.09
N SER A 20 10.56 -1.61 10.91
CA SER A 20 10.60 -0.95 9.59
C SER A 20 11.60 -1.62 8.63
N TRP A 21 12.41 -2.57 9.12
CA TRP A 21 13.37 -3.33 8.31
C TRP A 21 12.72 -4.47 7.53
N LEU A 22 11.58 -4.99 7.97
CA LEU A 22 10.82 -5.98 7.21
C LEU A 22 9.82 -5.25 6.32
N GLY A 23 10.33 -4.52 5.34
CA GLY A 23 9.54 -4.00 4.23
C GLY A 23 8.94 -5.17 3.46
N TRP A 24 7.74 -5.59 3.85
CA TRP A 24 6.90 -6.45 3.02
C TRP A 24 6.43 -5.61 1.84
N GLY A 25 6.94 -5.95 0.66
CA GLY A 25 6.49 -5.38 -0.60
C GLY A 25 7.64 -4.95 -1.51
N ASP A 26 8.56 -5.86 -1.84
CA ASP A 26 9.13 -5.85 -3.19
C ASP A 26 8.01 -6.28 -4.15
N GLU A 27 6.94 -5.47 -4.25
CA GLU A 27 6.12 -5.46 -5.45
C GLU A 27 6.90 -4.59 -6.40
N GLU A 28 7.49 -5.25 -7.40
CA GLU A 28 7.99 -4.64 -8.62
C GLU A 28 6.91 -3.67 -9.11
N GLN A 29 7.01 -2.41 -8.66
CA GLN A 29 6.10 -1.36 -9.03
C GLN A 29 6.24 -1.30 -10.53
N THR A 30 5.22 -1.80 -11.21
CA THR A 30 5.05 -1.55 -12.64
C THR A 30 4.65 -0.09 -12.74
N GLU A 31 5.58 0.82 -12.42
CA GLU A 31 5.57 2.23 -12.80
C GLU A 31 5.80 2.33 -14.31
N GLU A 32 5.16 1.47 -15.11
CA GLU A 32 5.07 1.66 -16.54
C GLU A 32 4.03 2.76 -16.78
N ASP A 33 4.56 3.98 -16.79
CA ASP A 33 3.99 5.19 -17.37
C ASP A 33 2.59 5.56 -16.86
N SER A 34 2.46 5.91 -15.58
CA SER A 34 1.33 6.75 -15.14
C SER A 34 1.48 8.22 -15.55
N ALA A 35 2.61 8.60 -16.15
CA ALA A 35 2.86 9.95 -16.64
C ALA A 35 2.02 10.26 -17.89
N GLY A 36 0.76 10.67 -17.67
CA GLY A 36 -0.15 11.14 -18.73
C GLY A 36 -1.44 10.35 -18.88
N LEU A 37 -1.68 9.32 -18.08
CA LEU A 37 -2.98 8.64 -18.03
C LEU A 37 -4.02 9.56 -17.37
N THR A 38 -5.20 9.67 -17.98
CA THR A 38 -6.33 10.33 -17.31
C THR A 38 -6.84 9.43 -16.18
N GLU A 39 -7.55 10.00 -15.21
CA GLU A 39 -8.20 9.23 -14.14
C GLU A 39 -9.04 8.06 -14.69
N LYS A 40 -9.75 8.31 -15.81
CA LYS A 40 -10.56 7.30 -16.48
C LYS A 40 -9.69 6.14 -17.00
N ASP A 41 -8.63 6.46 -17.72
CA ASP A 41 -7.76 5.44 -18.30
C ASP A 41 -7.09 4.61 -17.20
N PHE A 42 -6.71 5.28 -16.10
CA PHE A 42 -6.16 4.64 -14.92
C PHE A 42 -7.17 3.67 -14.29
N TYR A 43 -8.41 4.13 -14.07
CA TYR A 43 -9.48 3.29 -13.54
C TYR A 43 -9.79 2.09 -14.44
N GLU A 44 -9.88 2.29 -15.76
CA GLU A 44 -10.13 1.21 -16.73
C GLU A 44 -8.99 0.17 -16.75
N ARG A 45 -7.74 0.58 -16.50
CA ARG A 45 -6.58 -0.34 -16.41
C ARG A 45 -6.65 -1.27 -15.20
N ILE A 46 -7.37 -0.89 -14.13
CA ILE A 46 -7.51 -1.69 -12.90
C ILE A 46 -8.54 -2.81 -13.06
N GLN A 47 -9.61 -2.55 -13.81
CA GLN A 47 -10.77 -3.46 -13.91
C GLN A 47 -10.41 -4.90 -14.35
N PRO A 48 -9.47 -5.13 -15.30
CA PRO A 48 -9.04 -6.48 -15.64
C PRO A 48 -8.48 -7.27 -14.44
N SER A 49 -7.72 -6.63 -13.55
CA SER A 49 -7.15 -7.28 -12.37
C SER A 49 -8.24 -7.68 -11.37
N LEU A 50 -9.24 -6.80 -11.16
CA LEU A 50 -10.42 -7.11 -10.34
C LEU A 50 -11.23 -8.28 -10.93
N ASN A 51 -11.49 -8.25 -12.24
CA ASN A 51 -12.24 -9.30 -12.93
C ASN A 51 -11.51 -10.65 -12.94
N ALA A 52 -10.18 -10.63 -13.04
CA ALA A 52 -9.33 -11.81 -12.98
C ALA A 52 -9.12 -12.33 -11.54
N SER A 53 -9.72 -11.70 -10.52
CA SER A 53 -9.48 -12.00 -9.10
C SER A 53 -8.01 -11.89 -8.67
N ASN A 54 -7.22 -11.07 -9.37
CA ASN A 54 -5.85 -10.77 -8.99
C ASN A 54 -5.86 -9.64 -7.94
N TRP A 55 -6.23 -10.01 -6.71
CA TRP A 55 -6.50 -9.04 -5.64
C TRP A 55 -5.28 -8.23 -5.24
N THR A 56 -4.10 -8.84 -5.16
CA THR A 56 -2.85 -8.15 -4.82
C THR A 56 -2.57 -6.98 -5.78
N VAL A 57 -2.59 -7.24 -7.09
CA VAL A 57 -2.37 -6.21 -8.11
C VAL A 57 -3.50 -5.19 -8.13
N ALA A 58 -4.76 -5.63 -7.93
CA ALA A 58 -5.89 -4.72 -7.88
C ALA A 58 -5.80 -3.75 -6.69
N ILE A 59 -5.47 -4.24 -5.50
CA ILE A 59 -5.30 -3.44 -4.28
C ILE A 59 -4.21 -2.38 -4.47
N SER A 60 -3.04 -2.80 -4.96
CA SER A 60 -1.89 -1.90 -5.20
C SER A 60 -2.24 -0.76 -6.17
N ASN A 61 -2.90 -1.09 -7.29
CA ASN A 61 -3.32 -0.06 -8.24
C ASN A 61 -4.49 0.80 -7.74
N LEU A 62 -5.43 0.27 -6.96
CA LEU A 62 -6.52 1.07 -6.37
C LEU A 62 -6.00 2.07 -5.33
N GLN A 63 -5.00 1.69 -4.53
CA GLN A 63 -4.32 2.61 -3.62
C GLN A 63 -3.59 3.71 -4.40
N LEU A 64 -2.98 3.36 -5.52
CA LEU A 64 -2.34 4.34 -6.40
C LEU A 64 -3.38 5.31 -7.01
N LEU A 65 -4.54 4.80 -7.49
CA LEU A 65 -5.66 5.62 -7.95
C LEU A 65 -6.13 6.60 -6.88
N GLU A 66 -6.32 6.13 -5.64
CA GLU A 66 -6.74 6.97 -4.51
C GLU A 66 -5.71 8.06 -4.20
N SER A 67 -4.41 7.72 -4.21
CA SER A 67 -3.34 8.68 -3.92
C SER A 67 -3.22 9.78 -4.97
N GLN A 68 -3.51 9.45 -6.24
CA GLN A 68 -3.32 10.35 -7.38
C GLN A 68 -4.59 11.16 -7.70
N PHE A 69 -5.76 10.57 -7.49
CA PHE A 69 -7.07 11.18 -7.76
C PHE A 69 -8.03 11.09 -6.56
N PRO A 70 -7.67 11.64 -5.37
CA PRO A 70 -8.45 11.46 -4.13
C PRO A 70 -9.87 12.07 -4.18
N PHE A 71 -10.11 13.01 -5.09
CA PHE A 71 -11.43 13.64 -5.30
C PHE A 71 -11.90 13.51 -6.75
N GLY A 72 -11.37 12.51 -7.46
CA GLY A 72 -11.70 12.23 -8.84
C GLY A 72 -13.10 11.65 -9.01
N LYS A 73 -13.57 11.57 -10.27
CA LYS A 73 -14.89 11.03 -10.61
C LYS A 73 -15.06 9.56 -10.18
N TYR A 74 -13.98 8.79 -10.17
CA TYR A 74 -13.93 7.38 -9.82
C TYR A 74 -13.40 7.15 -8.40
N ALA A 75 -13.13 8.19 -7.61
CA ALA A 75 -12.58 8.05 -6.25
C ALA A 75 -13.49 7.22 -5.34
N GLU A 76 -14.80 7.52 -5.31
CA GLU A 76 -15.76 6.78 -4.47
C GLU A 76 -15.86 5.31 -4.89
N GLN A 77 -15.99 5.06 -6.20
CA GLN A 77 -16.06 3.71 -6.75
C GLN A 77 -14.76 2.93 -6.50
N GLY A 78 -13.61 3.58 -6.65
CA GLY A 78 -12.30 3.01 -6.37
C GLY A 78 -12.14 2.62 -4.90
N GLN A 79 -12.63 3.43 -3.96
CA GLN A 79 -12.62 3.07 -2.54
C GLN A 79 -13.52 1.87 -2.24
N LEU A 80 -14.71 1.78 -2.85
CA LEU A 80 -15.59 0.62 -2.70
C LEU A 80 -14.93 -0.65 -3.25
N GLU A 81 -14.29 -0.56 -4.42
CA GLU A 81 -13.54 -1.65 -5.02
C GLU A 81 -12.32 -2.05 -4.19
N LEU A 82 -11.64 -1.09 -3.55
CA LEU A 82 -10.52 -1.35 -2.66
C LEU A 82 -10.97 -2.11 -1.42
N ILE A 83 -12.06 -1.68 -0.79
CA ILE A 83 -12.67 -2.39 0.34
C ILE A 83 -13.09 -3.80 -0.07
N TYR A 84 -13.71 -3.96 -1.24
CA TYR A 84 -14.11 -5.26 -1.76
C TYR A 84 -12.92 -6.17 -2.03
N ALA A 85 -11.86 -5.67 -2.69
CA ALA A 85 -10.67 -6.44 -2.99
C ALA A 85 -9.94 -6.87 -1.69
N GLN A 86 -9.84 -5.99 -0.70
CA GLN A 86 -9.30 -6.32 0.63
C GLN A 86 -10.13 -7.39 1.36
N TYR A 87 -11.45 -7.39 1.19
CA TYR A 87 -12.32 -8.43 1.74
C TYR A 87 -12.16 -9.78 1.02
N LYS A 88 -11.83 -9.76 -0.28
CA LYS A 88 -11.73 -10.96 -1.12
C LYS A 88 -10.35 -11.61 -1.12
N SER A 89 -9.30 -10.85 -0.85
CA SER A 89 -7.91 -11.32 -0.75
C SER A 89 -7.70 -12.24 0.44
#